data_AF-A0A962BIC8-F1
#
_entry.id   AF-A0A962BIC8-F1
#
_cell.length_a   1.000
_cell.length_b   1.000
_cell.length_c   1.000
_cell.angle_alpha   90.00
_cell.angle_beta   90.00
_cell.angle_gamma   90.00
#
_symmetry.space_group_name_H-M   'P 1'
#
loop_
_entity.id
_entity.type
_entity.pdbx_description
1 polymer ?
#
loop_
_entity_poly.entity_id
_entity_poly.type
_entity_poly.pdbx_seq_one_letter_code
_entity_poly.pdbx_strand_id
1 'polypeptide(L)'
;MPKTLSWFAGGLLLGTVFFLSVFLIKPIGVSTEFVIADGIIWNAIDPDIVIADENSKSGYSSPNAYLASSDGKMAKAIEEPVSYGALFVVSLIVGSFLSALLKGDKPEGQQKTMPEVWEARFGNSAAKRYIAVFVAGFIVLFGARLAGGCTSGHMMSGIMQMSVSGFMFAAGAFIVGIPFAALIFNKKTDTE
;
A
#
# COMPACT_ATOMS: atom_id res chain seq x y z
N MET A 1 27.87 12.52 -7.17
CA MET A 1 27.15 11.26 -6.86
C MET A 1 25.93 11.20 -7.76
N PRO A 2 25.59 10.05 -8.35
CA PRO A 2 24.39 9.91 -9.16
C PRO A 2 23.15 10.34 -8.36
N LYS A 3 22.19 11.00 -9.03
CA LYS A 3 20.91 11.41 -8.42
C LYS A 3 20.05 10.20 -7.99
N THR A 4 20.39 9.01 -8.48
CA THR A 4 19.64 7.77 -8.24
C THR A 4 20.56 6.69 -7.66
N LEU A 5 20.02 5.94 -6.70
CA LEU A 5 20.67 4.76 -6.15
C LEU A 5 20.69 3.66 -7.22
N SER A 6 21.79 2.90 -7.33
CA SER A 6 21.83 1.79 -8.29
C SER A 6 20.80 0.73 -7.92
N TRP A 7 20.22 0.06 -8.92
CA TRP A 7 19.18 -0.97 -8.69
C TRP A 7 19.65 -2.04 -7.70
N PHE A 8 20.94 -2.42 -7.78
CA PHE A 8 21.54 -3.44 -6.93
C PHE A 8 21.68 -2.95 -5.48
N ALA A 9 22.19 -1.73 -5.27
CA ALA A 9 22.29 -1.16 -3.93
C ALA A 9 20.91 -0.92 -3.31
N GLY A 10 19.93 -0.48 -4.10
CA GLY A 10 18.55 -0.33 -3.68
C GLY A 10 17.91 -1.66 -3.32
N GLY A 11 18.10 -2.69 -4.15
CA GLY A 11 17.62 -4.04 -3.87
C GLY A 11 18.25 -4.64 -2.61
N LEU A 12 19.55 -4.44 -2.39
CA LEU A 12 20.24 -4.93 -1.19
C LEU A 12 19.76 -4.24 0.08
N LEU A 13 19.62 -2.91 0.06
CA LEU A 13 19.09 -2.15 1.20
C LEU A 13 17.65 -2.55 1.51
N LEU A 14 16.80 -2.63 0.48
CA LEU A 14 15.42 -3.06 0.62
C LEU A 14 15.37 -4.47 1.21
N GLY A 15 16.07 -5.44 0.60
CA GLY A 15 16.13 -6.82 1.08
C GLY A 15 16.60 -6.93 2.54
N THR A 16 17.58 -6.13 2.94
CA THR A 16 18.08 -6.08 4.33
C THR A 16 17.01 -5.57 5.29
N VAL A 17 16.32 -4.48 4.95
CA VAL A 17 15.22 -3.94 5.76
C VAL A 17 14.08 -4.96 5.89
N PHE A 18 13.73 -5.64 4.81
CA PHE A 18 12.69 -6.68 4.82
C PHE A 18 13.11 -7.88 5.66
N PHE A 19 14.36 -8.35 5.52
CA PHE A 19 14.90 -9.43 6.33
C PHE A 19 14.90 -9.08 7.82
N LEU A 20 15.39 -7.89 8.19
CA LEU A 20 15.36 -7.41 9.57
C LEU A 20 13.94 -7.30 10.12
N SER A 21 12.99 -6.82 9.32
CA SER A 21 11.60 -6.70 9.75
C SER A 21 10.97 -8.06 10.05
N VAL A 22 11.23 -9.06 9.19
CA VAL A 22 10.79 -10.45 9.40
C VAL A 22 11.50 -11.09 10.59
N PHE A 23 12.81 -10.86 10.74
CA PHE A 23 13.62 -11.45 11.80
C PHE A 23 13.25 -10.92 13.19
N LEU A 24 12.97 -9.62 13.32
CA LEU A 24 12.69 -8.99 14.60
C LEU A 24 11.21 -9.09 15.00
N ILE A 25 10.28 -8.93 14.05
CA ILE A 25 8.87 -8.67 14.37
C ILE A 25 7.94 -9.52 13.52
N LYS A 26 7.61 -9.05 12.30
CA LYS A 26 6.59 -9.63 11.40
C LYS A 26 6.83 -9.19 9.96
N PRO A 27 6.39 -10.00 8.97
CA PRO A 27 6.40 -9.61 7.57
C PRO A 27 5.57 -8.35 7.32
N ILE A 28 6.02 -7.54 6.36
CA ILE A 28 5.45 -6.23 6.09
C ILE A 28 4.15 -6.37 5.27
N GLY A 29 3.09 -5.74 5.76
CA GLY A 29 1.80 -5.62 5.06
C GLY A 29 1.09 -4.33 5.47
N VAL A 30 0.75 -3.49 4.48
CA VAL A 30 0.18 -2.14 4.74
C VAL A 30 -1.33 -2.08 4.54
N SER A 31 -1.90 -3.01 3.75
CA SER A 31 -3.33 -3.00 3.43
C SER A 31 -4.21 -3.09 4.67
N THR A 32 -3.79 -3.86 5.69
CA THR A 32 -4.54 -4.08 6.94
C THR A 32 -4.74 -2.78 7.72
N GLU A 33 -3.70 -1.95 7.75
CA GLU A 33 -3.67 -0.68 8.48
C GLU A 33 -4.66 0.35 7.96
N PHE A 34 -4.97 0.36 6.66
CA PHE A 34 -5.98 1.27 6.12
C PHE A 34 -7.39 0.99 6.69
N VAL A 35 -7.73 -0.27 6.97
CA VAL A 35 -9.02 -0.62 7.61
C VAL A 35 -8.96 -0.38 9.11
N ILE A 36 -7.80 -0.58 9.76
CA ILE A 36 -7.64 -0.25 11.18
C ILE A 36 -7.80 1.26 11.38
N ALA A 37 -7.19 2.09 10.52
CA ALA A 37 -7.35 3.54 10.56
C ALA A 37 -8.81 3.97 10.33
N ASP A 38 -9.49 3.37 9.35
CA ASP A 38 -10.92 3.62 9.11
C ASP A 38 -11.78 3.17 10.30
N GLY A 39 -11.46 2.02 10.90
CA GLY A 39 -12.11 1.52 12.11
C GLY A 39 -11.91 2.41 13.33
N ILE A 40 -10.74 3.05 13.49
CA ILE A 40 -10.49 4.06 14.54
C ILE A 40 -11.38 5.29 14.34
N ILE A 41 -11.49 5.76 13.09
CA ILE A 41 -12.36 6.90 12.75
C ILE A 41 -13.82 6.54 13.02
N TRP A 42 -14.25 5.34 12.63
CA TRP A 42 -15.59 4.83 12.89
C TRP A 42 -15.86 4.74 14.40
N ASN A 43 -14.90 4.23 15.18
CA ASN A 43 -15.05 4.03 16.63
C ASN A 43 -15.17 5.37 17.37
N ALA A 44 -14.55 6.42 16.83
CA ALA A 44 -14.68 7.78 17.35
C ALA A 44 -16.08 8.40 17.08
N ILE A 45 -16.84 7.88 16.11
CA ILE A 45 -18.18 8.35 15.75
C ILE A 45 -19.27 7.48 16.40
N ASP A 46 -19.03 6.17 16.47
CA ASP A 46 -19.92 5.18 17.08
C ASP A 46 -19.09 4.19 17.93
N PRO A 47 -19.11 4.29 19.27
CA PRO A 47 -18.27 3.47 20.15
C PRO A 47 -18.77 2.03 20.33
N ASP A 48 -19.96 1.66 19.81
CA ASP A 48 -20.54 0.30 19.97
C ASP A 48 -19.95 -0.73 18.98
N ILE A 49 -19.03 -0.32 18.10
CA ILE A 49 -18.41 -1.24 17.14
C ILE A 49 -17.24 -2.07 17.69
N VAL A 50 -16.64 -1.72 18.83
CA VAL A 50 -15.60 -2.53 19.48
C VAL A 50 -16.11 -2.97 20.85
N ILE A 51 -16.46 -4.24 20.97
CA ILE A 51 -17.02 -4.85 22.19
C ILE A 51 -15.95 -5.78 22.76
N ALA A 52 -15.57 -5.60 24.02
CA ALA A 52 -14.71 -6.55 24.72
C ALA A 52 -15.40 -7.93 24.78
N ASP A 53 -14.77 -8.96 24.24
CA ASP A 53 -15.29 -10.34 24.22
C ASP A 53 -14.19 -11.29 24.71
N GLU A 54 -14.40 -11.85 25.90
CA GLU A 54 -13.47 -12.75 26.58
C GLU A 54 -13.28 -14.11 25.86
N ASN A 55 -14.12 -14.45 24.88
CA ASN A 55 -14.01 -15.70 24.11
C ASN A 55 -13.10 -15.58 22.86
N SER A 56 -12.65 -14.36 22.51
CA SER A 56 -11.74 -14.10 21.40
C SER A 56 -10.28 -14.16 21.86
N LYS A 57 -9.37 -14.77 21.07
CA LYS A 57 -7.92 -14.83 21.38
C LYS A 57 -7.24 -13.45 21.56
N SER A 58 -7.92 -12.37 21.19
CA SER A 58 -7.45 -10.98 21.31
C SER A 58 -8.19 -10.13 22.34
N GLY A 59 -9.25 -10.66 22.98
CA GLY A 59 -10.05 -9.97 24.01
C GLY A 59 -11.11 -9.00 23.51
N TYR A 60 -11.19 -8.76 22.19
CA TYR A 60 -12.13 -7.81 21.57
C TYR A 60 -12.82 -8.44 20.35
N SER A 61 -14.07 -8.06 20.13
CA SER A 61 -14.95 -8.45 19.03
C SER A 61 -15.69 -7.21 18.53
N SER A 62 -16.34 -7.31 17.37
CA SER A 62 -17.12 -6.21 16.80
C SER A 62 -18.42 -6.75 16.21
N PRO A 63 -19.53 -6.00 16.23
CA PRO A 63 -20.79 -6.40 15.59
C PRO A 63 -20.63 -6.64 14.07
N ASN A 64 -19.65 -5.99 13.44
CA ASN A 64 -19.36 -6.19 12.03
C ASN A 64 -18.56 -7.49 11.82
N ALA A 65 -19.15 -8.44 11.09
CA ALA A 65 -18.50 -9.70 10.74
C ALA A 65 -17.12 -9.51 10.09
N TYR A 66 -16.90 -8.42 9.36
CA TYR A 66 -15.61 -8.10 8.74
C TYR A 66 -14.53 -7.66 9.73
N LEU A 67 -14.89 -6.94 10.79
CA LEU A 67 -13.96 -6.48 11.82
C LEU A 67 -13.73 -7.55 12.91
N ALA A 68 -14.70 -8.45 13.09
CA ALA A 68 -14.56 -9.66 13.90
C ALA A 68 -13.73 -10.75 13.20
N SER A 69 -13.67 -10.70 11.87
CA SER A 69 -12.80 -11.56 11.06
C SER A 69 -11.34 -11.31 11.41
N SER A 70 -10.54 -12.39 11.54
CA SER A 70 -9.15 -12.40 12.03
C SER A 70 -8.98 -12.49 13.56
N ASP A 71 -9.89 -13.20 14.25
CA ASP A 71 -9.86 -13.45 15.70
C ASP A 71 -9.73 -12.17 16.55
N GLY A 72 -10.42 -11.09 16.15
CA GLY A 72 -10.41 -9.80 16.86
C GLY A 72 -9.10 -9.01 16.83
N LYS A 73 -8.10 -9.44 16.04
CA LYS A 73 -6.83 -8.69 15.89
C LYS A 73 -7.02 -7.29 15.33
N MET A 74 -8.04 -7.08 14.50
CA MET A 74 -8.38 -5.75 13.98
C MET A 74 -9.06 -4.89 15.06
N ALA A 75 -9.98 -5.46 15.85
CA ALA A 75 -10.61 -4.79 16.99
C ALA A 75 -9.58 -4.35 18.05
N LYS A 76 -8.63 -5.22 18.41
CA LYS A 76 -7.53 -4.88 19.32
C LYS A 76 -6.63 -3.75 18.79
N ALA A 77 -6.35 -3.72 17.49
CA ALA A 77 -5.52 -2.67 16.88
C ALA A 77 -6.26 -1.33 16.72
N ILE A 78 -7.60 -1.34 16.76
CA ILE A 78 -8.43 -0.14 16.79
C ILE A 78 -8.43 0.48 18.20
N GLU A 79 -8.39 -0.36 19.25
CA GLU A 79 -8.39 0.10 20.65
C GLU A 79 -6.98 0.45 21.17
N GLU A 80 -5.94 -0.22 20.68
CA GLU A 80 -4.53 0.18 20.87
C GLU A 80 -4.00 0.88 19.60
N PRO A 81 -4.14 2.21 19.47
CA PRO A 81 -3.78 2.94 18.24
C PRO A 81 -2.27 2.92 17.93
N VAL A 82 -1.43 2.49 18.88
CA VAL A 82 0.02 2.34 18.70
C VAL A 82 0.36 0.89 18.33
N SER A 83 -0.32 0.38 17.31
CA SER A 83 0.02 -0.93 16.74
C SER A 83 1.36 -0.84 15.99
N TYR A 84 2.07 -1.96 15.86
CA TYR A 84 3.28 -2.04 15.03
C TYR A 84 3.03 -1.54 13.60
N GLY A 85 1.87 -1.83 13.03
CA GLY A 85 1.53 -1.42 11.68
C GLY A 85 1.26 0.09 11.57
N ALA A 86 0.62 0.70 12.56
CA ALA A 86 0.43 2.15 12.62
C ALA A 86 1.79 2.88 12.72
N LEU A 87 2.68 2.42 13.61
CA LEU A 87 4.04 2.93 13.71
C LEU A 87 4.83 2.75 12.40
N PHE A 88 4.65 1.62 11.72
CA PHE A 88 5.28 1.36 10.43
C PHE A 88 4.79 2.34 9.35
N VAL A 89 3.48 2.59 9.24
CA VAL A 89 2.91 3.57 8.28
C VAL A 89 3.43 4.98 8.57
N VAL A 90 3.44 5.40 9.83
CA VAL A 90 4.00 6.71 10.23
C VAL A 90 5.48 6.79 9.85
N SER A 91 6.25 5.73 10.11
CA SER A 91 7.67 5.66 9.76
C SER A 91 7.91 5.74 8.25
N LEU A 92 7.03 5.17 7.41
CA LEU A 92 7.11 5.32 5.95
C LEU A 92 6.87 6.76 5.51
N ILE A 93 5.89 7.45 6.10
CA ILE A 93 5.61 8.85 5.79
C ILE A 93 6.81 9.72 6.19
N VAL A 94 7.28 9.58 7.44
CA VAL A 94 8.43 10.33 7.95
C VAL A 94 9.70 10.02 7.15
N GLY A 95 9.95 8.74 6.83
CA GLY A 95 11.10 8.31 6.05
C GLY A 95 11.10 8.84 4.62
N SER A 96 9.94 8.82 3.96
CA SER A 96 9.79 9.39 2.60
C SER A 96 9.97 10.91 2.61
N PHE A 97 9.47 11.60 3.64
CA PHE A 97 9.65 13.03 3.81
C PHE A 97 11.12 13.41 4.07
N LEU A 98 11.80 12.71 4.98
CA LEU A 98 13.23 12.90 5.24
C LEU A 98 14.07 12.62 3.98
N SER A 99 13.73 11.57 3.23
CA SER A 99 14.36 11.26 1.96
C SER A 99 14.23 12.43 0.98
N ALA A 100 13.02 12.99 0.82
CA ALA A 100 12.75 14.14 -0.03
C ALA A 100 13.52 15.42 0.40
N LEU A 101 13.70 15.64 1.70
CA LEU A 101 14.48 16.77 2.22
C LEU A 101 15.98 16.64 1.89
N LEU A 102 16.55 15.47 2.15
CA LEU A 102 18.00 15.24 2.06
C LEU A 102 18.50 15.23 0.62
N LYS A 103 18.00 14.28 -0.18
CA LYS A 103 18.55 14.02 -1.53
C LYS A 103 17.60 13.29 -2.47
N GLY A 104 16.34 13.14 -2.08
CA GLY A 104 15.30 12.56 -2.91
C GLY A 104 15.07 13.38 -4.17
N ASP A 105 14.48 12.73 -5.16
CA ASP A 105 14.16 13.39 -6.43
C ASP A 105 13.15 14.52 -6.19
N LYS A 106 13.45 15.70 -6.74
CA LYS A 106 12.61 16.89 -6.63
C LYS A 106 12.10 17.19 -8.03
N PRO A 107 10.95 16.61 -8.44
CA PRO A 107 10.40 16.90 -9.75
C PRO A 107 10.10 18.40 -9.85
N GLU A 108 10.45 19.01 -10.98
CA GLU A 108 10.22 20.42 -11.26
C GLU A 108 9.10 20.59 -12.31
N GLY A 109 8.44 21.75 -12.32
CA GLY A 109 7.41 22.08 -13.31
C GLY A 109 6.20 21.14 -13.31
N GLN A 110 5.72 20.78 -14.50
CA GLN A 110 4.52 19.95 -14.72
C GLN A 110 4.66 18.51 -14.22
N GLN A 111 5.89 18.02 -14.08
CA GLN A 111 6.20 16.69 -13.55
C GLN A 111 5.80 16.51 -12.08
N LYS A 112 5.61 17.62 -11.34
CA LYS A 112 5.03 17.61 -9.99
C LYS A 112 3.57 17.18 -9.98
N THR A 113 2.82 17.52 -11.02
CA THR A 113 1.36 17.37 -11.07
C THR A 113 0.96 16.15 -11.88
N MET A 114 1.64 15.90 -13.00
CA MET A 114 1.39 14.72 -13.83
C MET A 114 2.65 14.28 -14.60
N PRO A 115 2.83 12.97 -14.82
CA PRO A 115 3.91 12.47 -15.67
C PRO A 115 3.63 12.78 -17.15
N GLU A 116 4.69 12.91 -17.94
CA GLU A 116 4.62 13.18 -19.40
C GLU A 116 3.71 12.17 -20.13
N VAL A 117 3.74 10.90 -19.73
CA VAL A 117 2.92 9.82 -20.30
C VAL A 117 1.42 10.07 -20.12
N TRP A 118 1.03 10.70 -18.99
CA TRP A 118 -0.37 11.07 -18.76
C TRP A 118 -0.77 12.26 -19.62
N GLU A 119 0.07 13.28 -19.69
CA GLU A 119 -0.18 14.48 -20.50
C GLU A 119 -0.31 14.13 -21.98
N ALA A 120 0.61 13.29 -22.51
CA ALA A 120 0.59 12.85 -23.90
C ALA A 120 -0.71 12.11 -24.29
N ARG A 121 -1.35 11.44 -23.33
CA ARG A 121 -2.56 10.64 -23.57
C ARG A 121 -3.86 11.37 -23.26
N PHE A 122 -3.92 12.07 -22.13
CA PHE A 122 -5.14 12.64 -21.55
C PHE A 122 -5.14 14.17 -21.49
N GLY A 123 -4.03 14.80 -21.90
CA GLY A 123 -3.83 16.25 -21.90
C GLY A 123 -3.43 16.82 -20.54
N ASN A 124 -3.21 18.13 -20.51
CA ASN A 124 -2.65 18.87 -19.37
C ASN A 124 -3.70 19.27 -18.31
N SER A 125 -4.63 18.38 -17.98
CA SER A 125 -5.64 18.68 -16.96
C SER A 125 -5.33 17.99 -15.64
N ALA A 126 -4.88 18.78 -14.66
CA ALA A 126 -4.60 18.30 -13.30
C ALA A 126 -5.84 17.70 -12.62
N ALA A 127 -7.01 18.33 -12.78
CA ALA A 127 -8.26 17.83 -12.21
C ALA A 127 -8.62 16.43 -12.73
N LYS A 128 -8.49 16.19 -14.05
CA LYS A 128 -8.72 14.86 -14.63
C LYS A 128 -7.76 13.82 -14.06
N ARG A 129 -6.49 14.19 -13.84
CA ARG A 129 -5.49 13.30 -13.23
C ARG A 129 -5.88 12.93 -11.81
N TYR A 130 -6.23 13.92 -10.97
CA TYR A 130 -6.58 13.68 -9.57
C TYR A 130 -7.83 12.81 -9.40
N ILE A 131 -8.87 13.06 -10.20
CA ILE A 131 -10.08 12.23 -10.19
C ILE A 131 -9.74 10.80 -10.63
N ALA A 132 -8.94 10.63 -11.68
CA ALA A 132 -8.56 9.31 -12.16
C ALA A 132 -7.72 8.51 -11.15
N VAL A 133 -6.73 9.14 -10.48
CA VAL A 133 -5.95 8.44 -9.43
C VAL A 133 -6.79 8.11 -8.21
N PHE A 134 -7.76 8.95 -7.86
CA PHE A 134 -8.65 8.69 -6.75
C PHE A 134 -9.52 7.44 -7.02
N VAL A 135 -10.17 7.40 -8.19
CA VAL A 135 -10.97 6.24 -8.61
C VAL A 135 -10.09 4.98 -8.75
N ALA A 136 -8.91 5.10 -9.35
CA ALA A 136 -7.97 3.99 -9.44
C ALA A 136 -7.52 3.49 -8.07
N GLY A 137 -7.26 4.40 -7.12
CA GLY A 137 -6.90 4.07 -5.74
C GLY A 137 -7.99 3.28 -5.03
N PHE A 138 -9.25 3.67 -5.21
CA PHE A 138 -10.40 2.93 -4.68
C PHE A 138 -10.46 1.50 -5.25
N ILE A 139 -10.32 1.34 -6.58
CA ILE A 139 -10.32 0.03 -7.24
C ILE A 139 -9.16 -0.83 -6.74
N VAL A 140 -7.96 -0.25 -6.58
CA VAL A 140 -6.77 -0.96 -6.07
C VAL A 140 -6.98 -1.41 -4.63
N LEU A 141 -7.53 -0.56 -3.76
CA LEU A 141 -7.81 -0.91 -2.37
C LEU A 141 -8.84 -2.03 -2.28
N PHE A 142 -9.92 -1.92 -3.05
CA PHE A 142 -10.97 -2.94 -3.14
C PHE A 142 -10.38 -4.28 -3.63
N GLY A 143 -9.60 -4.26 -4.72
CA GLY A 143 -8.93 -5.44 -5.25
C GLY A 143 -7.94 -6.07 -4.27
N ALA A 144 -7.15 -5.25 -3.56
CA ALA A 144 -6.22 -5.74 -2.54
C ALA A 144 -6.95 -6.44 -1.38
N ARG A 145 -8.16 -5.97 -1.01
CA ARG A 145 -8.98 -6.64 0.02
C ARG A 145 -9.66 -7.90 -0.49
N LEU A 146 -10.15 -7.91 -1.72
CA LEU A 146 -10.64 -9.14 -2.35
C LEU A 146 -9.55 -10.22 -2.45
N ALA A 147 -8.31 -9.82 -2.75
CA ALA A 147 -7.16 -10.72 -2.80
C ALA A 147 -6.59 -11.10 -1.41
N GLY A 148 -7.12 -10.53 -0.32
CA GLY A 148 -6.61 -10.75 1.03
C GLY A 148 -5.19 -10.22 1.27
N GLY A 149 -4.71 -9.29 0.44
CA GLY A 149 -3.38 -8.69 0.60
C GLY A 149 -3.01 -7.73 -0.53
N CYS A 150 -2.02 -6.87 -0.26
CA CYS A 150 -1.47 -5.90 -1.21
C CYS A 150 -0.13 -6.36 -1.78
N THR A 151 0.44 -5.57 -2.70
CA THR A 151 1.75 -5.83 -3.30
C THR A 151 2.87 -6.00 -2.27
N SER A 152 2.90 -5.21 -1.19
CA SER A 152 3.92 -5.38 -0.16
C SER A 152 3.79 -6.71 0.61
N GLY A 153 2.55 -7.20 0.78
CA GLY A 153 2.26 -8.45 1.49
C GLY A 153 2.43 -9.70 0.62
N HIS A 154 1.71 -9.79 -0.49
CA HIS A 154 1.72 -10.98 -1.37
C HIS A 154 2.94 -11.01 -2.29
N MET A 155 3.32 -9.89 -2.89
CA MET A 155 4.45 -9.88 -3.82
C MET A 155 5.78 -9.78 -3.07
N MET A 156 6.02 -8.72 -2.29
CA MET A 156 7.33 -8.54 -1.64
C MET A 156 7.56 -9.55 -0.52
N SER A 157 6.73 -9.54 0.53
CA SER A 157 6.88 -10.47 1.66
C SER A 157 6.57 -11.92 1.28
N GLY A 158 5.56 -12.18 0.45
CA GLY A 158 5.11 -13.53 0.08
C GLY A 158 6.10 -14.29 -0.81
N ILE A 159 6.72 -13.64 -1.81
CA ILE A 159 7.71 -14.28 -2.69
C ILE A 159 8.98 -14.62 -1.91
N MET A 160 9.45 -13.74 -1.01
CA MET A 160 10.63 -14.04 -0.17
C MET A 160 10.39 -15.23 0.75
N GLN A 161 9.16 -15.42 1.22
CA GLN A 161 8.74 -16.59 2.02
C GLN A 161 8.45 -17.83 1.16
N MET A 162 8.64 -17.74 -0.16
CA MET A 162 8.36 -18.82 -1.11
C MET A 162 6.88 -19.26 -1.10
N SER A 163 5.96 -18.34 -0.74
CA SER A 163 4.53 -18.62 -0.71
C SER A 163 3.97 -18.76 -2.12
N VAL A 164 3.22 -19.85 -2.35
CA VAL A 164 2.48 -20.10 -3.60
C VAL A 164 1.51 -18.94 -3.90
N SER A 165 0.85 -18.40 -2.88
CA SER A 165 -0.08 -17.27 -3.05
C SER A 165 0.62 -16.02 -3.60
N GLY A 166 1.87 -15.80 -3.18
CA GLY A 166 2.66 -14.65 -3.62
C GLY A 166 3.06 -14.73 -5.09
N PHE A 167 3.47 -15.92 -5.54
CA PHE A 167 3.77 -16.16 -6.96
C PHE A 167 2.52 -16.05 -7.84
N MET A 168 1.39 -16.62 -7.41
CA MET A 168 0.13 -16.51 -8.15
C MET A 168 -0.35 -15.06 -8.26
N PHE A 169 -0.28 -14.31 -7.15
CA PHE A 169 -0.64 -12.89 -7.14
C PHE A 169 0.27 -12.09 -8.08
N ALA A 170 1.58 -12.29 -8.01
CA ALA A 170 2.53 -11.59 -8.85
C ALA A 170 2.32 -11.89 -10.34
N ALA A 171 2.15 -13.17 -10.70
CA ALA A 171 1.87 -13.56 -12.06
C ALA A 171 0.59 -12.89 -12.58
N GLY A 172 -0.51 -12.95 -11.83
CA GLY A 172 -1.77 -12.29 -12.20
C GLY A 172 -1.62 -10.77 -12.36
N ALA A 173 -0.94 -10.12 -11.42
CA ALA A 173 -0.70 -8.68 -11.45
C ALA A 173 0.09 -8.24 -12.70
N PHE A 174 1.12 -8.98 -13.08
CA PHE A 174 1.91 -8.67 -14.28
C PHE A 174 1.20 -9.06 -15.59
N ILE A 175 0.54 -10.22 -15.63
CA ILE A 175 -0.21 -10.70 -16.80
C ILE A 175 -1.34 -9.75 -17.16
N VAL A 176 -2.04 -9.18 -16.18
CA VAL A 176 -3.12 -8.23 -16.42
C VAL A 176 -2.57 -6.80 -16.54
N GLY A 177 -1.66 -6.41 -15.65
CA GLY A 177 -1.17 -5.03 -15.54
C GLY A 177 -0.38 -4.57 -16.75
N ILE A 178 0.51 -5.41 -17.30
CA ILE A 178 1.35 -5.02 -18.45
C ILE A 178 0.49 -4.77 -19.71
N PRO A 179 -0.39 -5.71 -20.16
CA PRO A 179 -1.25 -5.46 -21.30
C PRO A 179 -2.21 -4.30 -21.08
N PHE A 180 -2.77 -4.18 -19.86
CA PHE A 180 -3.68 -3.08 -19.54
C PHE A 180 -3.00 -1.70 -19.63
N ALA A 181 -1.77 -1.58 -19.10
CA ALA A 181 -0.98 -0.37 -19.23
C ALA A 181 -0.63 -0.08 -20.70
N ALA A 182 -0.22 -1.10 -21.45
CA ALA A 182 0.07 -0.98 -22.87
C ALA A 182 -1.15 -0.51 -23.66
N LEU A 183 -2.35 -1.02 -23.38
CA LEU A 183 -3.60 -0.62 -24.05
C LEU A 183 -4.01 0.82 -23.72
N ILE A 184 -3.94 1.22 -22.45
CA ILE A 184 -4.37 2.57 -22.02
C ILE A 184 -3.43 3.65 -22.54
N PHE A 185 -2.12 3.39 -22.49
CA PHE A 185 -1.07 4.35 -22.85
C PHE A 185 -0.46 4.09 -24.25
N ASN A 186 -1.16 3.37 -25.12
CA ASN A 186 -0.68 2.94 -26.45
C ASN A 186 -0.46 4.07 -27.49
N LYS A 187 -0.35 5.33 -27.09
CA LYS A 187 -0.18 6.39 -28.08
C LYS A 187 1.29 6.46 -28.48
N LYS A 188 1.59 6.01 -29.70
CA LYS A 188 2.80 6.43 -30.43
C LYS A 188 2.80 7.96 -30.44
N THR A 189 3.92 8.54 -30.04
CA THR A 189 4.29 9.91 -30.40
C THR A 189 4.47 9.95 -31.92
N ASP A 190 3.35 10.02 -32.65
CA ASP A 190 3.35 10.47 -34.05
C ASP A 190 3.26 11.99 -34.02
N THR A 191 4.41 12.67 -34.01
CA THR A 191 4.60 14.03 -34.53
C THR A 191 6.11 14.37 -34.53
N GLU A 192 6.64 14.42 -35.76
CA GLU A 192 7.77 15.21 -36.29
C GLU A 192 9.13 15.25 -35.57
#